data_AF-A0AAV4CA16-F1
#
_entry.id   AF-A0AAV4CA16-F1
#
_cell.length_a   1.000
_cell.length_b   1.000
_cell.length_c   1.000
_cell.angle_alpha   90.00
_cell.angle_beta   90.00
_cell.angle_gamma   90.00
#
_symmetry.space_group_name_H-M   'P 1'
#
loop_
_entity.id
_entity.type
_entity.pdbx_description
1 polymer ?
#
loop_
_entity_poly.entity_id
_entity_poly.type
_entity_poly.pdbx_seq_one_letter_code
_entity_poly.pdbx_strand_id
1 'polypeptide(L)'
;MNVKTASVCPVSSQVNGVKAVNGVNGEVKDCPAKGGLFREWRRPDLPSKCTYQPGAPLEKSPHLHVKPQDRPKIMPNILHNIGNSPLVRLNRIPQHDGLKCEFCKYEISLS
;
A
#
# COMPACT_ATOMS: atom_id res chain seq x y z
N MET A 1 -36.47 19.44 -16.79
CA MET A 1 -35.39 18.79 -16.03
C MET A 1 -35.11 17.44 -16.66
N ASN A 2 -33.87 17.09 -16.97
CA ASN A 2 -33.53 15.75 -17.45
C ASN A 2 -32.31 15.24 -16.70
N VAL A 3 -32.52 14.23 -15.86
CA VAL A 3 -31.50 13.67 -14.97
C VAL A 3 -30.81 12.55 -15.76
N LYS A 4 -29.54 12.73 -16.11
CA LYS A 4 -28.74 11.65 -16.71
C LYS A 4 -28.38 10.64 -15.62
N THR A 5 -28.93 9.43 -15.73
CA THR A 5 -28.57 8.28 -14.89
C THR A 5 -27.13 7.85 -15.17
N ALA A 6 -26.33 7.70 -14.10
CA ALA A 6 -24.97 7.19 -14.19
C ALA A 6 -24.97 5.70 -14.54
N SER A 7 -24.12 5.32 -15.49
CA SER A 7 -23.81 3.92 -15.82
C SER A 7 -23.10 3.27 -14.63
N VAL A 8 -23.77 2.31 -14.00
CA VAL A 8 -23.22 1.49 -12.92
C VAL A 8 -22.06 0.65 -13.49
N CYS A 9 -20.90 0.70 -12.83
CA CYS A 9 -19.78 -0.20 -13.15
C CYS A 9 -20.20 -1.65 -12.89
N PRO A 10 -19.87 -2.62 -13.77
CA PRO A 10 -20.16 -4.01 -13.49
C PRO A 10 -19.35 -4.46 -12.28
N VAL A 11 -20.02 -4.62 -11.13
CA VAL A 11 -19.52 -5.42 -10.03
C VAL A 11 -19.48 -6.85 -10.56
N SER A 12 -18.26 -7.37 -10.75
CA SER A 12 -18.06 -8.80 -10.96
C SER A 12 -18.39 -9.52 -9.64
N SER A 13 -19.68 -9.73 -9.42
CA SER A 13 -20.18 -10.69 -8.45
C SER A 13 -19.93 -12.09 -8.99
N GLN A 14 -19.28 -12.93 -8.18
CA GLN A 14 -19.62 -14.33 -7.89
C GLN A 14 -18.38 -15.00 -7.26
N VAL A 15 -18.32 -15.08 -5.93
CA VAL A 15 -18.77 -16.15 -5.01
C VAL A 15 -18.03 -17.48 -5.12
N ASN A 16 -17.72 -18.00 -3.91
CA ASN A 16 -17.09 -19.27 -3.61
C ASN A 16 -17.71 -20.47 -4.33
N GLY A 17 -16.84 -21.39 -4.77
CA GLY A 17 -17.23 -22.72 -5.21
C GLY A 17 -15.98 -23.56 -5.46
N VAL A 18 -15.41 -24.11 -4.39
CA VAL A 18 -14.36 -25.12 -4.50
C VAL A 18 -14.95 -26.33 -5.22
N LYS A 19 -14.42 -26.67 -6.39
CA LYS A 19 -14.46 -28.06 -6.87
C LYS A 19 -13.03 -28.51 -7.03
N ALA A 20 -12.57 -29.30 -6.07
CA ALA A 20 -11.31 -29.99 -6.15
C ALA A 20 -11.28 -30.84 -7.42
N VAL A 21 -10.29 -30.61 -8.27
CA VAL A 21 -9.90 -31.56 -9.31
C VAL A 21 -8.43 -31.91 -9.09
N ASN A 22 -8.18 -33.21 -9.12
CA ASN A 22 -6.92 -33.86 -8.82
C ASN A 22 -5.78 -33.35 -9.71
N GLY A 23 -4.57 -33.44 -9.15
CA GLY A 23 -3.39 -32.72 -9.61
C GLY A 23 -3.02 -32.92 -11.08
N VAL A 24 -2.54 -31.82 -11.66
CA VAL A 24 -1.54 -31.80 -12.72
C VAL A 24 -0.60 -30.65 -12.38
N ASN A 25 0.71 -30.92 -12.35
CA ASN A 25 1.76 -29.91 -12.36
C ASN A 25 1.63 -29.10 -13.67
N GLY A 26 0.78 -28.07 -13.64
CA GLY A 26 0.48 -27.23 -14.78
C GLY A 26 1.22 -25.92 -14.64
N GLU A 27 2.31 -25.78 -15.39
CA GLU A 27 2.92 -24.50 -15.72
C GLU A 27 1.80 -23.53 -16.13
N VAL A 28 1.63 -22.45 -15.36
CA VAL A 28 0.67 -21.39 -15.67
C VAL A 28 1.13 -20.77 -16.98
N LYS A 29 0.56 -21.20 -18.10
CA LYS A 29 0.82 -20.57 -19.39
C LYS A 29 0.22 -19.18 -19.33
N ASP A 30 1.10 -18.20 -19.11
CA ASP A 30 0.82 -16.79 -19.21
C ASP A 30 0.07 -16.53 -20.52
N CYS A 31 -1.15 -15.99 -20.42
CA CYS A 31 -1.86 -15.53 -21.60
C CYS A 31 -1.01 -14.42 -22.25
N PRO A 32 -0.73 -14.44 -23.56
CA PRO A 32 0.00 -13.37 -24.20
C PRO A 32 -0.91 -12.14 -24.25
N ALA A 33 -0.83 -11.32 -23.21
CA ALA A 33 -1.41 -9.99 -23.20
C ALA A 33 -0.59 -9.14 -24.19
N LYS A 34 -0.88 -9.28 -25.48
CA LYS A 34 -0.50 -8.29 -26.48
C LYS A 34 -1.36 -7.05 -26.19
N GLY A 35 -0.90 -6.25 -25.23
CA GLY A 35 -1.49 -4.97 -24.91
C GLY A 35 -1.59 -4.12 -26.18
N GLY A 36 -2.70 -3.42 -26.35
CA GLY A 36 -2.88 -2.50 -27.47
C GLY A 36 -1.76 -1.46 -27.56
N LEU A 37 -1.65 -0.79 -28.71
CA LEU A 37 -0.56 0.13 -29.12
C LEU A 37 -0.16 1.24 -28.13
N PHE A 38 -0.88 1.41 -27.02
CA PHE A 38 -0.65 2.51 -26.09
C PHE A 38 -0.29 2.12 -24.64
N ARG A 39 -0.36 0.85 -24.20
CA ARG A 39 0.02 0.50 -22.81
C ARG A 39 0.61 -0.89 -22.70
N GLU A 40 1.94 -0.95 -22.61
CA GLU A 40 2.63 -2.09 -22.04
C GLU A 40 2.36 -2.10 -20.52
N TRP A 41 1.40 -2.93 -20.10
CA TRP A 41 1.10 -3.10 -18.68
C TRP A 41 2.23 -3.85 -17.99
N ARG A 42 2.91 -3.18 -17.06
CA ARG A 42 3.96 -3.78 -16.23
C ARG A 42 3.33 -4.43 -15.01
N ARG A 43 3.68 -5.68 -14.73
CA ARG A 43 3.21 -6.36 -13.52
C ARG A 43 3.78 -5.69 -12.27
N PRO A 44 2.99 -5.55 -11.18
CA PRO A 44 3.44 -4.92 -9.95
C PRO A 44 4.41 -5.77 -9.11
N ASP A 45 4.52 -7.07 -9.39
CA ASP A 45 5.29 -8.05 -8.62
C ASP A 45 6.71 -8.30 -9.16
N LEU A 46 7.14 -7.55 -10.16
CA LEU A 46 8.51 -7.61 -10.67
C LEU A 46 9.50 -7.25 -9.54
N PRO A 47 10.65 -7.95 -9.42
CA PRO A 47 11.66 -7.58 -8.43
C PRO A 47 12.08 -6.12 -8.57
N SER A 48 12.34 -5.48 -7.42
CA SER A 48 12.80 -4.10 -7.39
C SER A 48 14.19 -4.00 -8.05
N LYS A 49 14.42 -2.88 -8.75
CA LYS A 49 15.73 -2.55 -9.34
C LYS A 49 16.54 -1.58 -8.47
N CYS A 50 16.06 -1.30 -7.27
CA CYS A 50 16.72 -0.39 -6.35
C CYS A 50 18.07 -0.99 -5.93
N THR A 51 19.13 -0.18 -6.02
CA THR A 51 20.50 -0.61 -5.70
C THR A 51 20.90 -0.28 -4.25
N TYR A 52 19.97 0.13 -3.40
CA TYR A 52 20.21 0.44 -2.00
C TYR A 52 20.82 -0.76 -1.24
N GLN A 53 21.77 -0.47 -0.35
CA GLN A 53 22.39 -1.42 0.57
C GLN A 53 22.56 -0.78 1.96
N PRO A 54 22.45 -1.55 3.06
CA PRO A 54 22.72 -1.03 4.41
C PRO A 54 24.12 -0.40 4.51
N GLY A 55 24.21 0.80 5.09
CA GLY A 55 25.47 1.55 5.22
C GLY A 55 25.91 2.31 3.97
N ALA A 56 25.17 2.24 2.85
CA ALA A 56 25.44 3.10 1.70
C ALA A 56 25.26 4.59 2.07
N PRO A 57 26.18 5.48 1.69
CA PRO A 57 26.03 6.92 1.94
C PRO A 57 24.78 7.49 1.26
N LEU A 58 24.09 8.41 1.95
CA LEU A 58 22.88 9.07 1.44
C LEU A 58 23.14 9.82 0.12
N GLU A 59 24.34 10.40 -0.03
CA GLU A 59 24.77 11.14 -1.23
C GLU A 59 24.78 10.29 -2.51
N LYS A 60 24.89 8.96 -2.38
CA LYS A 60 24.85 8.04 -3.53
C LYS A 60 23.42 7.67 -3.94
N SER A 61 22.43 8.05 -3.14
CA SER A 61 21.04 7.73 -3.42
C SER A 61 20.54 8.61 -4.58
N PRO A 62 20.04 8.02 -5.69
CA PRO A 62 19.56 8.79 -6.83
C PRO A 62 18.16 9.40 -6.60
N HIS A 63 17.58 9.20 -5.42
CA HIS A 63 16.22 9.60 -5.09
C HIS A 63 16.16 11.01 -4.45
N LEU A 64 15.03 11.68 -4.65
CA LEU A 64 14.69 12.89 -3.91
C LEU A 64 14.34 12.54 -2.47
N HIS A 65 15.01 13.16 -1.50
CA HIS A 65 14.69 13.01 -0.08
C HIS A 65 14.08 14.30 0.45
N VAL A 66 12.86 14.23 0.94
CA VAL A 66 12.15 15.36 1.56
C VAL A 66 12.15 15.15 3.07
N LYS A 67 12.61 16.17 3.81
CA LYS A 67 12.60 16.13 5.28
C LYS A 67 11.18 16.38 5.81
N PRO A 68 10.77 15.72 6.91
CA PRO A 68 9.54 16.05 7.61
C PRO A 68 9.50 17.55 7.94
N GLN A 69 8.33 18.16 7.78
CA GLN A 69 8.09 19.57 8.08
C GLN A 69 7.32 19.68 9.41
N ASP A 70 7.67 20.68 10.21
CA ASP A 70 6.93 21.00 11.42
C ASP A 70 5.49 21.42 11.08
N ARG A 71 4.57 21.14 11.99
CA ARG A 71 3.16 21.48 11.80
C ARG A 71 2.96 23.01 11.91
N PRO A 72 2.59 23.71 10.83
CA PRO A 72 2.35 25.15 10.90
C PRO A 72 1.07 25.44 11.70
N LYS A 73 1.01 26.63 12.33
CA LYS A 73 -0.17 27.06 13.11
C LYS A 73 -1.43 27.20 12.25
N ILE A 74 -1.26 27.71 11.03
CA ILE A 74 -2.32 27.82 10.02
C ILE A 74 -1.85 27.03 8.82
N MET A 75 -2.56 25.96 8.49
CA MET A 75 -2.26 25.12 7.33
C MET A 75 -2.87 25.74 6.07
N PRO A 76 -2.14 25.76 4.94
CA PRO A 76 -2.68 26.32 3.70
C PRO A 76 -3.76 25.41 3.09
N ASN A 77 -3.69 24.10 3.33
CA ASN A 77 -4.72 23.12 2.96
C ASN A 77 -4.61 21.85 3.81
N ILE A 78 -5.55 20.92 3.64
CA ILE A 78 -5.66 19.69 4.43
C ILE A 78 -4.49 18.71 4.25
N LEU A 79 -3.78 18.75 3.12
CA LEU A 79 -2.65 17.85 2.86
C LEU A 79 -1.45 18.14 3.78
N HIS A 80 -1.36 19.36 4.31
CA HIS A 80 -0.34 19.71 5.31
C HIS A 80 -0.62 19.11 6.70
N ASN A 81 -1.76 18.44 6.87
CA ASN A 81 -2.08 17.67 8.08
C ASN A 81 -1.69 16.19 7.95
N ILE A 82 -1.06 15.78 6.84
CA ILE A 82 -0.52 14.43 6.65
C ILE A 82 0.87 14.34 7.29
N GLY A 83 1.14 13.23 7.99
CA GLY A 83 2.36 13.08 8.79
C GLY A 83 2.20 13.66 10.20
N ASN A 84 3.33 13.83 10.91
CA ASN A 84 3.35 14.31 12.30
C ASN A 84 2.38 13.54 13.24
N SER A 85 2.15 12.26 12.95
CA SER A 85 1.26 11.41 13.72
C SER A 85 1.89 11.12 15.09
N PRO A 86 1.12 11.25 16.19
CA PRO A 86 1.68 11.06 17.53
C PRO A 86 2.11 9.61 17.73
N LEU A 87 3.27 9.42 18.35
CA LEU A 87 3.72 8.12 18.81
C LEU A 87 3.08 7.83 20.18
N VAL A 88 2.05 6.98 20.21
CA VAL A 88 1.26 6.72 21.42
C VAL A 88 1.65 5.41 22.07
N ARG A 89 1.98 5.44 23.36
CA ARG A 89 2.30 4.27 24.19
C ARG A 89 1.07 3.39 24.43
N LEU A 90 1.26 2.08 24.28
CA LEU A 90 0.27 1.09 24.67
C LEU A 90 0.42 0.73 26.14
N ASN A 91 -0.63 0.98 26.93
CA ASN A 91 -0.58 0.78 28.38
C ASN A 91 -1.12 -0.59 28.81
N ARG A 92 -2.23 -1.06 28.22
CA ARG A 92 -2.94 -2.25 28.74
C ARG A 92 -2.58 -3.54 28.02
N ILE A 93 -2.55 -3.53 26.69
CA ILE A 93 -2.30 -4.74 25.88
C ILE A 93 -0.94 -5.37 26.21
N PRO A 94 0.18 -4.62 26.25
CA PRO A 94 1.47 -5.21 26.58
C PRO A 94 1.53 -5.79 28.00
N GLN A 95 0.85 -5.14 28.96
CA GLN A 95 0.80 -5.63 30.34
C GLN A 95 -0.01 -6.92 30.46
N HIS A 96 -1.15 -6.98 29.76
CA HIS A 96 -1.99 -8.18 29.71
C HIS A 96 -1.23 -9.37 29.11
N ASP A 97 -0.41 -9.14 28.10
CA ASP A 97 0.35 -10.19 27.40
C ASP A 97 1.73 -10.48 28.03
N GLY A 98 2.03 -9.89 29.20
CA GLY A 98 3.28 -10.12 29.93
C GLY A 98 4.53 -9.55 29.25
N LEU A 99 4.37 -8.61 28.33
CA LEU A 99 5.46 -7.98 27.60
C LEU A 99 6.18 -6.95 28.48
N LYS A 100 7.51 -7.01 28.52
CA LYS A 100 8.36 -6.19 29.40
C LYS A 100 8.92 -4.93 28.72
N CYS A 101 8.76 -4.77 27.40
CA CYS A 101 9.23 -3.62 26.65
C CYS A 101 8.10 -2.60 26.42
N GLU A 102 8.49 -1.35 26.13
CA GLU A 102 7.55 -0.28 25.80
C GLU A 102 7.12 -0.39 24.33
N PHE A 103 5.81 -0.49 24.08
CA PHE A 103 5.23 -0.53 22.74
C PHE A 103 4.55 0.80 22.41
N CYS A 104 4.80 1.30 21.19
CA CYS A 104 4.15 2.49 20.67
C CYS A 104 3.61 2.23 19.26
N LYS A 105 2.49 2.87 18.91
CA LYS A 105 1.91 2.85 17.56
C LYS A 105 1.80 4.29 17.04
N TYR A 106 2.01 4.46 15.73
CA TYR A 106 1.98 5.76 15.05
C TYR A 106 0.90 5.87 13.96
N GLU A 107 0.00 4.88 13.85
CA GLU A 107 -0.98 4.82 12.77
C GLU A 107 -2.41 4.53 13.26
N ILE A 108 -3.35 5.39 12.82
CA ILE A 108 -4.79 5.16 12.93
C ILE A 108 -5.23 4.57 11.58
N SER A 109 -5.26 3.25 11.51
CA SER A 109 -5.92 2.53 10.42
C SER A 109 -7.42 2.80 10.53
N LEU A 110 -7.96 3.66 9.67
CA LEU A 110 -9.41 3.76 9.45
C LEU A 110 -9.82 2.48 8.72
N SER A 111 -10.40 1.54 9.48
CA SER A 111 -11.05 0.33 8.98
C SER A 111 -12.39 0.66 8.33
#